data_AF-A0A6J6YBI9-F1
#
_entry.id   AF-A0A6J6YBI9-F1
#
_cell.length_a   1.000
_cell.length_b   1.000
_cell.length_c   1.000
_cell.angle_alpha   90.00
_cell.angle_beta   90.00
_cell.angle_gamma   90.00
#
_symmetry.space_group_name_H-M   'P 1'
#
loop_
_entity.id
_entity.type
_entity.pdbx_description
1 polymer ?
#
loop_
_entity_poly.entity_id
_entity_poly.type
_entity_poly.pdbx_seq_one_letter_code
_entity_poly.pdbx_strand_id
1 'polypeptide(L)'
;MTKKSSPIVGRSRGQAVTEADIELMNAEAEVGYDVTVAKSRGGRPTIGSGPATVVPVRLDPELRAALDARASADHRTASEVIREALRQFLHTA
;
A
#
# COMPACT_ATOMS: atom_id res chain seq x y z
N MET A 1 -21.78 32.17 28.73
CA MET A 1 -22.38 30.95 28.15
C MET A 1 -21.26 29.94 27.95
N THR A 2 -21.11 29.00 28.87
CA THR A 2 -20.00 28.03 28.91
C THR A 2 -20.20 27.00 27.79
N LYS A 3 -19.29 26.96 26.81
CA LYS A 3 -19.23 25.89 25.81
C LYS A 3 -19.03 24.56 26.54
N LYS A 4 -20.07 23.74 26.65
CA LYS A 4 -19.92 22.34 27.08
C LYS A 4 -19.08 21.67 26.02
N SER A 5 -17.89 21.20 26.40
CA SER A 5 -17.04 20.38 25.55
C SER A 5 -17.83 19.12 25.19
N SER A 6 -18.05 18.86 23.91
CA SER A 6 -18.65 17.61 23.44
C SER A 6 -17.81 16.41 23.89
N PRO A 7 -18.44 15.27 24.23
CA PRO A 7 -17.70 14.10 24.69
C PRO A 7 -16.78 13.58 23.59
N ILE A 8 -15.60 13.09 23.99
CA ILE A 8 -14.67 12.40 23.09
C ILE A 8 -15.22 10.99 22.84
N VAL A 9 -15.42 10.66 21.57
CA VAL A 9 -15.98 9.38 21.12
C VAL A 9 -14.91 8.42 20.60
N GLY A 10 -13.73 8.94 20.23
CA GLY A 10 -12.64 8.11 19.74
C GLY A 10 -11.35 8.88 19.46
N ARG A 11 -10.39 8.21 18.81
CA ARG A 11 -9.15 8.83 18.33
C ARG A 11 -8.84 8.42 16.89
N SER A 12 -8.45 9.38 16.05
CA SER A 12 -7.99 9.15 14.67
C SER A 12 -6.60 9.77 14.46
N ARG A 13 -5.63 8.97 13.99
CA ARG A 13 -4.21 9.39 13.85
C ARG A 13 -3.63 10.07 15.11
N GLY A 14 -4.08 9.64 16.28
CA GLY A 14 -3.66 10.19 17.57
C GLY A 14 -4.43 11.44 18.05
N GLN A 15 -5.33 12.01 17.23
CA GLN A 15 -6.17 13.14 17.61
C GLN A 15 -7.50 12.67 18.20
N ALA A 16 -8.00 13.36 19.23
CA ALA A 16 -9.30 13.09 19.81
C ALA A 16 -10.42 13.52 18.85
N VAL A 17 -11.39 12.63 18.65
CA VAL A 17 -12.62 12.89 17.87
C VAL A 17 -13.75 13.07 18.88
N THR A 18 -14.54 14.11 18.73
CA THR A 18 -15.70 14.43 19.57
C THR A 18 -17.01 14.14 18.85
N GLU A 19 -18.12 14.11 19.60
CA GLU A 19 -19.47 13.97 19.00
C GLU A 19 -19.76 15.09 17.98
N ALA A 20 -19.33 16.32 18.26
CA ALA A 20 -19.49 17.43 17.32
C ALA A 20 -18.68 17.22 16.02
N ASP A 21 -17.52 16.57 16.11
CA ASP A 21 -16.73 16.22 14.92
C ASP A 21 -17.47 15.15 14.09
N ILE A 22 -18.15 14.19 14.73
CA ILE A 22 -18.99 13.21 14.03
C ILE A 22 -20.16 13.90 13.32
N GLU A 23 -20.88 14.79 14.00
CA GLU A 23 -22.00 15.53 13.41
C GLU A 23 -21.55 16.34 12.18
N LEU A 24 -20.40 17.00 12.28
CA LEU A 24 -19.80 17.73 11.16
C LEU A 24 -19.46 16.81 9.98
N MET A 25 -18.80 15.69 10.25
CA MET A 25 -18.44 14.70 9.23
C MET A 25 -19.68 14.09 8.57
N ASN A 26 -20.75 13.84 9.32
CA ASN A 26 -22.02 13.35 8.79
C ASN A 26 -22.64 14.40 7.86
N ALA A 27 -22.72 15.66 8.29
CA ALA A 27 -23.26 16.73 7.46
C ALA A 27 -22.45 16.90 6.16
N GLU A 28 -21.12 16.82 6.23
CA GLU A 28 -20.25 16.85 5.06
C GLU A 28 -20.50 15.65 4.12
N ALA A 29 -20.69 14.45 4.67
CA ALA A 29 -20.98 13.25 3.89
C ALA A 29 -22.34 13.32 3.18
N GLU A 30 -23.38 13.86 3.82
CA GLU A 30 -24.72 14.03 3.26
C GLU A 30 -24.76 15.08 2.13
N VAL A 31 -23.90 16.10 2.18
CA VAL A 31 -23.72 17.05 1.06
C VAL A 31 -23.16 16.34 -0.19
N GLY A 32 -22.36 15.29 0.04
CA GLY A 32 -21.72 14.51 -1.02
C GLY A 32 -20.50 15.19 -1.63
N TYR A 33 -19.65 14.39 -2.28
CA TYR A 33 -18.44 14.87 -2.95
C TYR A 33 -18.61 14.83 -4.47
N ASP A 34 -18.13 15.86 -5.16
CA ASP A 34 -18.04 15.84 -6.61
C ASP A 34 -16.98 14.82 -7.06
N VAL A 35 -17.43 13.71 -7.62
CA VAL A 35 -16.54 12.64 -8.10
C VAL A 35 -15.75 13.04 -9.35
N THR A 36 -16.14 14.11 -10.04
CA THR A 36 -15.43 14.57 -11.25
C THR A 36 -14.09 15.23 -10.91
N VAL A 37 -13.95 15.79 -9.70
CA VAL A 37 -12.66 16.32 -9.21
C VAL A 37 -11.75 15.22 -8.65
N ALA A 38 -12.27 14.01 -8.44
CA ALA A 38 -11.47 12.87 -8.01
C ALA A 38 -10.54 12.44 -9.15
N LYS A 39 -9.24 12.68 -8.99
CA LYS A 39 -8.24 12.17 -9.94
C LYS A 39 -8.34 10.64 -9.99
N SER A 40 -8.47 10.10 -11.19
CA SER A 40 -8.22 8.68 -11.43
C SER A 40 -6.84 8.35 -10.88
N ARG A 41 -6.80 7.55 -9.82
CA ARG A 41 -5.55 6.96 -9.36
C ARG A 41 -5.16 5.99 -10.45
N GLY A 42 -4.12 6.34 -11.21
CA GLY A 42 -3.56 5.44 -12.22
C GLY A 42 -3.35 4.03 -11.64
N GLY A 43 -3.39 3.03 -12.51
CA GLY A 43 -3.18 1.63 -12.10
C GLY A 43 -1.85 1.44 -11.34
N ARG A 44 -1.65 0.22 -10.81
CA ARG A 44 -0.39 -0.13 -10.14
C ARG A 44 0.80 0.26 -11.04
N PRO A 45 1.84 0.92 -10.49
CA PRO A 45 3.03 1.28 -11.26
C PRO A 45 3.55 0.10 -12.08
N THR A 46 3.89 0.38 -13.34
CA THR A 46 4.50 -0.59 -14.24
C THR A 46 5.90 -0.97 -13.76
N ILE A 47 6.33 -2.18 -14.07
CA ILE A 47 7.72 -2.62 -13.84
C ILE A 47 8.33 -2.84 -15.22
N GLY A 48 9.29 -2.01 -15.61
CA GLY A 48 9.86 -2.00 -16.96
C GLY A 48 8.97 -1.26 -17.96
N SER A 49 8.84 -1.79 -19.18
CA SER A 49 8.13 -1.15 -20.30
C SER A 49 6.60 -1.26 -20.24
N GLY A 50 6.04 -1.97 -19.26
CA GLY A 50 4.59 -2.17 -19.17
C GLY A 50 4.13 -2.88 -17.89
N PRO A 51 2.85 -3.27 -17.84
CA PRO A 51 2.29 -4.05 -16.73
C PRO A 51 3.06 -5.37 -16.56
N ALA A 52 3.42 -5.69 -15.32
CA ALA A 52 4.07 -6.96 -15.02
C ALA A 52 3.06 -8.12 -14.99
N THR A 53 3.47 -9.28 -15.50
CA THR A 53 2.71 -10.53 -15.41
C THR A 53 3.25 -11.41 -14.29
N VAL A 54 2.38 -12.05 -13.52
CA VAL A 54 2.77 -13.01 -12.48
C VAL A 54 2.99 -14.38 -13.12
N VAL A 55 4.18 -14.95 -12.92
CA VAL A 55 4.54 -16.30 -13.34
C VAL A 55 4.72 -17.17 -12.10
N PRO A 56 3.84 -18.16 -11.83
CA PRO A 56 4.01 -19.04 -10.67
C PRO A 56 5.14 -20.04 -10.91
N VAL A 57 6.08 -20.15 -9.96
CA VAL A 57 7.23 -21.07 -10.02
C VAL A 57 7.28 -21.87 -8.72
N ARG A 58 7.48 -23.19 -8.83
CA ARG A 58 7.71 -24.07 -7.67
C ARG A 58 9.20 -24.12 -7.38
N LEU A 59 9.57 -23.79 -6.14
CA LEU A 59 10.93 -23.93 -5.63
C LEU A 59 10.93 -25.09 -4.64
N ASP A 60 11.96 -25.91 -4.67
CA ASP A 60 12.21 -26.86 -3.59
C ASP A 60 12.54 -26.09 -2.29
N PRO A 61 12.41 -26.74 -1.11
CA PRO A 61 12.61 -26.06 0.16
C PRO A 61 14.01 -25.47 0.36
N GLU A 62 15.04 -26.12 -0.18
CA GLU A 62 16.44 -25.67 -0.03
C GLU A 62 16.68 -24.41 -0.85
N LEU A 63 16.22 -24.38 -2.10
CA LEU A 63 16.30 -23.21 -2.97
C LEU A 63 15.47 -22.05 -2.42
N ARG A 64 14.30 -22.33 -1.84
CA ARG A 64 13.50 -21.31 -1.16
C ARG A 64 14.23 -20.70 0.03
N ALA A 65 14.87 -21.54 0.87
CA ALA A 65 15.64 -21.05 2.01
C ALA A 65 16.85 -20.21 1.57
N ALA A 66 17.55 -20.64 0.52
CA ALA A 66 18.67 -19.89 -0.05
C ALA A 66 18.24 -18.52 -0.60
N LEU A 67 17.09 -18.45 -1.26
CA LEU A 67 16.50 -17.20 -1.73
C LEU A 67 16.17 -16.25 -0.58
N ASP A 68 15.51 -16.75 0.46
CA ASP A 68 15.13 -15.94 1.63
C ASP A 68 16.38 -15.41 2.37
N ALA A 69 17.42 -16.25 2.50
CA ALA A 69 18.70 -15.84 3.10
C ALA A 69 19.39 -14.73 2.27
N ARG A 70 19.43 -14.87 0.94
CA ARG A 70 19.99 -13.87 0.03
C ARG A 70 19.20 -12.56 0.08
N ALA A 71 17.87 -12.63 0.04
CA ALA A 71 17.00 -11.46 0.11
C ALA A 71 17.21 -10.68 1.42
N SER A 72 17.33 -11.39 2.54
CA SER A 72 17.63 -10.81 3.85
C SER A 72 19.00 -10.12 3.88
N ALA A 73 20.04 -10.79 3.38
CA ALA A 73 21.40 -10.25 3.35
C ALA A 73 21.52 -8.97 2.50
N ASP A 74 20.79 -8.91 1.38
CA ASP A 74 20.83 -7.77 0.46
C ASP A 74 19.81 -6.67 0.82
N HIS A 75 19.03 -6.85 1.88
CA HIS A 75 17.89 -5.99 2.24
C HIS A 75 16.91 -5.77 1.07
N ARG A 76 16.67 -6.83 0.28
CA ARG A 76 15.81 -6.83 -0.90
C ARG A 76 14.65 -7.79 -0.72
N THR A 77 13.64 -7.64 -1.57
CA THR A 77 12.55 -8.63 -1.65
C THR A 77 12.98 -9.85 -2.45
N ALA A 78 12.42 -11.01 -2.14
CA ALA A 78 12.64 -12.24 -2.91
C ALA A 78 12.38 -12.05 -4.41
N SER A 79 11.34 -11.28 -4.77
CA SER A 79 11.02 -10.99 -6.17
C SER A 79 12.05 -10.10 -6.88
N GLU A 80 12.74 -9.20 -6.16
CA GLU A 80 13.84 -8.41 -6.73
C GLU A 80 15.05 -9.29 -7.03
N VAL A 81 15.43 -10.14 -6.07
CA VAL A 81 16.53 -11.10 -6.23
C VAL A 81 16.25 -12.05 -7.41
N ILE A 82 15.03 -12.59 -7.53
CA ILE A 82 14.65 -13.45 -8.65
C ILE A 82 14.75 -12.70 -9.98
N ARG A 83 14.22 -11.46 -10.07
CA ARG A 83 14.27 -10.68 -11.31
C ARG A 83 15.71 -10.36 -11.73
N GLU A 84 16.57 -10.02 -10.76
CA GLU A 84 17.98 -9.76 -11.01
C GLU A 84 18.71 -11.03 -11.48
N ALA A 85 18.49 -12.17 -10.82
CA ALA A 85 19.06 -13.45 -11.23
C ALA A 85 18.63 -13.81 -12.66
N LEU A 86 17.36 -13.61 -13.02
CA LEU A 86 16.85 -13.84 -14.38
C LEU A 86 17.50 -12.90 -15.40
N ARG A 87 17.67 -11.61 -15.07
CA ARG A 87 18.39 -10.65 -15.92
C ARG A 87 19.83 -11.06 -16.17
N GLN A 88 20.54 -11.46 -15.12
CA GLN A 88 21.92 -11.92 -15.22
C GLN A 88 22.03 -13.21 -16.02
N PHE A 89 21.15 -14.18 -15.76
CA PHE A 89 21.13 -15.49 -16.44
C PHE A 89 20.77 -15.40 -17.93
N LEU A 90 19.81 -14.54 -18.28
CA LEU A 90 19.36 -14.33 -19.66
C LEU A 90 20.15 -13.23 -20.38
N HIS A 91 21.11 -12.59 -19.71
CA HIS A 91 21.86 -11.45 -20.22
C HIS A 91 20.96 -10.31 -20.74
N THR A 92 19.94 -9.96 -19.95
CA THR A 92 18.98 -8.87 -20.24
C THR A 92 19.10 -7.74 -19.23
N ALA A 93 18.85 -6.50 -19.68
CA ALA A 93 18.97 -5.28 -18.86
C ALA A 93 17.70 -4.99 -18.04
#